data_AF-A0A3R6Y246-F1
#
_entry.id   AF-A0A3R6Y246-F1
#
_cell.length_a   1.000
_cell.length_b   1.000
_cell.length_c   1.000
_cell.angle_alpha   90.00
_cell.angle_beta   90.00
_cell.angle_gamma   90.00
#
_symmetry.space_group_name_H-M   'P 1'
#
loop_
_entity.id
_entity.type
_entity.pdbx_description
1 polymer ?
#
loop_
_entity_poly.entity_id
_entity_poly.type
_entity_poly.pdbx_seq_one_letter_code
_entity_poly.pdbx_strand_id
1 'polypeptide(L)'
;MVLRLTDAQNATILAIAETIVGPLPDDVAKDIVSEHMDTVRNLSEGTDEAAGTPTEDELLATTQVHPRELGLLASVEVMLHKLPKDRWSEFEKVLYLLSTGWGTKVVTASARMVPFHKLTVSEREDALRNLTLSSFAKVRSLFQVFKALVSFCMFAKTRSVHGKLNPLWENLHYPGRPAEKKRPPRILVLEKAVYFHPADASFNELQGFWDHYESAALLTSEDLSMMLLAGSASLPPPHELCHEWATTYNLPYFKSQAFQDAISAVCTRAGLFELPSSTYMLRRPPI
;
A
#
# COMPACT_ATOMS: atom_id res chain seq x y z
N MET A 1 7.93 0.25 -30.88
CA MET A 1 7.58 -1.18 -30.74
C MET A 1 7.24 -1.41 -29.28
N VAL A 2 5.97 -1.64 -28.94
CA VAL A 2 5.57 -1.91 -27.55
C VAL A 2 6.13 -3.29 -27.21
N LEU A 3 7.12 -3.35 -26.32
CA LEU A 3 7.65 -4.63 -25.81
C LEU A 3 6.54 -5.29 -25.00
N ARG A 4 5.86 -6.27 -25.60
CA ARG A 4 4.95 -7.16 -24.89
C ARG A 4 5.76 -8.27 -24.26
N LEU A 5 5.52 -8.52 -22.97
CA LEU A 5 6.01 -9.70 -22.28
C LEU A 5 5.55 -10.96 -23.02
N THR A 6 6.41 -11.97 -23.04
CA THR A 6 6.08 -13.29 -23.59
C THR A 6 5.06 -14.02 -22.71
N ASP A 7 4.35 -15.00 -23.26
CA ASP A 7 3.38 -15.82 -22.50
C ASP A 7 4.02 -16.49 -21.29
N ALA A 8 5.28 -16.94 -21.41
CA ALA A 8 6.02 -17.56 -20.32
C ALA A 8 6.37 -16.55 -19.20
N GLN A 9 6.67 -15.29 -19.54
CA GLN A 9 6.88 -14.23 -18.56
C GLN A 9 5.56 -13.83 -17.89
N ASN A 10 4.46 -13.71 -18.65
CA ASN A 10 3.13 -13.44 -18.10
C ASN A 10 2.69 -14.53 -17.12
N ALA A 11 2.86 -15.81 -17.48
CA ALA A 11 2.58 -16.93 -16.59
C ALA A 11 3.46 -16.91 -15.32
N THR A 12 4.71 -16.47 -15.45
CA THR A 12 5.64 -16.33 -14.33
C THR A 12 5.21 -15.23 -13.36
N ILE A 13 4.81 -14.05 -13.86
CA ILE A 13 4.30 -12.95 -13.02
C ILE A 13 3.03 -13.38 -12.28
N LEU A 14 2.10 -14.02 -12.98
CA LEU A 14 0.87 -14.55 -12.36
C LEU A 14 1.18 -15.58 -11.28
N ALA A 15 2.10 -16.51 -11.55
CA ALA A 15 2.51 -17.51 -10.57
C ALA A 15 3.15 -16.88 -9.33
N ILE A 16 3.98 -15.85 -9.51
CA ILE A 16 4.57 -15.09 -8.39
C ILE A 16 3.47 -14.38 -7.58
N ALA A 17 2.53 -13.71 -8.25
CA ALA A 17 1.46 -13.00 -7.57
C ALA A 17 0.53 -13.94 -6.80
N GLU A 18 0.16 -15.07 -7.38
CA GLU A 18 -0.62 -16.12 -6.70
C GLU A 18 0.10 -16.66 -5.48
N THR A 19 1.43 -16.75 -5.51
CA THR A 19 2.19 -17.19 -4.33
C THR A 19 2.28 -16.11 -3.24
N ILE A 20 2.29 -14.82 -3.58
CA ILE A 20 2.44 -13.74 -2.59
C ILE A 20 1.09 -13.34 -1.98
N VAL A 21 0.04 -13.26 -2.79
CA VAL A 21 -1.29 -12.73 -2.39
C VAL A 21 -2.46 -13.52 -2.99
N GLY A 22 -2.21 -14.76 -3.44
CA GLY A 22 -3.29 -15.64 -3.88
C GLY A 22 -4.17 -16.11 -2.72
N PRO A 23 -5.27 -16.80 -3.05
CA PRO A 23 -6.20 -17.29 -2.05
C PRO A 23 -5.53 -18.29 -1.10
N LEU A 24 -5.84 -18.19 0.18
CA LEU A 24 -5.34 -19.11 1.20
C LEU A 24 -6.24 -20.36 1.30
N PRO A 25 -5.67 -21.53 1.65
CA PRO A 25 -6.47 -22.68 2.06
C PRO A 25 -7.43 -22.34 3.20
N ASP A 26 -8.65 -22.89 3.18
CA ASP A 26 -9.73 -22.52 4.13
C ASP A 26 -9.35 -22.74 5.60
N ASP A 27 -8.57 -23.77 5.90
CA ASP A 27 -8.06 -24.06 7.24
C ASP A 27 -7.05 -23.01 7.69
N VAL A 28 -6.06 -22.70 6.83
CA VAL A 28 -5.04 -21.68 7.10
C VAL A 28 -5.67 -20.29 7.24
N ALA A 29 -6.66 -19.96 6.41
CA ALA A 29 -7.37 -18.70 6.47
C ALA A 29 -8.11 -18.54 7.80
N LYS A 30 -8.81 -19.59 8.25
CA LYS A 30 -9.52 -19.58 9.55
C LYS A 30 -8.57 -19.41 10.72
N ASP A 31 -7.45 -20.11 10.72
CA ASP A 31 -6.46 -20.01 11.79
C ASP A 31 -5.90 -18.57 11.90
N ILE A 32 -5.50 -17.98 10.77
CA ILE A 32 -4.96 -16.61 10.72
C ILE A 32 -6.00 -15.57 11.14
N VAL A 33 -7.24 -15.68 10.64
CA VAL A 33 -8.30 -14.73 10.97
C VAL A 33 -8.67 -14.85 12.46
N SER A 34 -8.78 -16.07 13.00
CA SER A 34 -9.03 -16.30 14.43
C SER A 34 -7.94 -15.66 15.30
N GLU A 35 -6.67 -15.89 14.97
CA GLU A 35 -5.54 -15.30 15.69
C GLU A 35 -5.56 -13.76 15.65
N HIS A 36 -5.90 -13.19 14.48
CA HIS A 36 -6.05 -11.75 14.34
C HIS A 36 -7.21 -11.20 15.19
N MET A 37 -8.37 -11.85 15.16
CA MET A 37 -9.54 -11.45 15.95
C MET A 37 -9.27 -11.52 17.45
N ASP A 38 -8.56 -12.54 17.91
CA ASP A 38 -8.13 -12.64 19.31
C ASP A 38 -7.15 -11.52 19.68
N THR A 39 -6.22 -11.19 18.77
CA THR A 39 -5.29 -10.06 18.96
C THR A 39 -6.03 -8.72 19.06
N VAL A 40 -6.97 -8.46 18.15
CA VAL A 40 -7.80 -7.24 18.18
C VAL A 40 -8.62 -7.17 19.47
N ARG A 41 -9.26 -8.28 19.87
CA ARG A 41 -10.04 -8.37 21.10
C ARG A 41 -9.20 -8.02 22.32
N ASN A 42 -8.02 -8.64 22.44
CA ASN A 42 -7.09 -8.41 23.55
C ASN A 42 -6.56 -6.96 23.60
N LEU A 43 -6.37 -6.32 22.45
CA LEU A 43 -5.93 -4.91 22.38
C LEU A 43 -7.08 -3.91 22.61
N SER A 44 -8.32 -4.32 22.37
CA SER A 44 -9.52 -3.49 22.51
C SER A 44 -10.10 -3.43 23.92
N GLU A 45 -9.55 -4.15 24.90
CA GLU A 45 -10.00 -4.13 26.29
C GLU A 45 -9.96 -2.70 26.87
N GLY A 46 -11.12 -2.02 26.88
CA GLY A 46 -11.30 -0.66 27.41
C GLY A 46 -11.92 0.36 26.44
N THR A 47 -12.16 -0.01 25.18
CA THR A 47 -12.86 0.82 24.19
C THR A 47 -14.06 0.05 23.65
N ASP A 48 -15.25 0.66 23.66
CA ASP A 48 -16.44 0.11 22.99
C ASP A 48 -16.05 -0.36 21.58
N GLU A 49 -16.46 -1.58 21.20
CA GLU A 49 -16.19 -2.19 19.88
C GLU A 49 -16.30 -1.11 18.79
N ALA A 50 -15.14 -0.71 18.26
CA ALA A 50 -15.05 0.48 17.44
C ALA A 50 -15.88 0.27 16.17
N ALA A 51 -16.92 1.09 16.00
CA ALA A 51 -17.71 1.12 14.78
C ALA A 51 -16.77 1.21 13.56
N GLY A 52 -16.73 0.16 12.74
CA GLY A 52 -15.87 0.07 11.56
C GLY A 52 -14.80 -1.03 11.56
N THR A 53 -14.76 -1.93 12.55
CA THR A 53 -13.94 -3.15 12.46
C THR A 53 -14.59 -4.19 11.55
N PRO A 54 -13.86 -4.75 10.56
CA PRO A 54 -14.36 -5.85 9.73
C PRO A 54 -14.76 -7.07 10.56
N THR A 55 -15.81 -7.76 10.14
CA THR A 55 -16.26 -9.02 10.73
C THR A 55 -15.35 -10.19 10.35
N GLU A 56 -15.43 -11.30 11.09
CA GLU A 56 -14.69 -12.53 10.77
C GLU A 56 -14.96 -13.02 9.35
N ASP A 57 -16.23 -13.03 8.93
CA ASP A 57 -16.64 -13.44 7.58
C ASP A 57 -16.07 -12.51 6.49
N GLU A 58 -16.02 -11.20 6.74
CA GLU A 58 -15.43 -10.23 5.81
C GLU A 58 -13.91 -10.40 5.72
N LEU A 59 -13.23 -10.63 6.84
CA LEU A 59 -11.81 -10.94 6.86
C LEU A 59 -11.51 -12.26 6.14
N LEU A 60 -12.30 -13.31 6.37
CA LEU A 60 -12.19 -14.55 5.61
C LEU A 60 -12.37 -14.31 4.11
N ALA A 61 -13.34 -13.48 3.71
CA ALA A 61 -13.55 -13.11 2.32
C ALA A 61 -12.33 -12.36 1.72
N THR A 62 -11.59 -11.56 2.50
CA THR A 62 -10.34 -10.94 2.01
C THR A 62 -9.28 -11.95 1.62
N THR A 63 -9.18 -13.07 2.35
CA THR A 63 -8.18 -14.13 2.10
C THR A 63 -8.44 -14.92 0.82
N GLN A 64 -9.60 -14.73 0.18
CA GLN A 64 -10.04 -15.49 -1.00
C GLN A 64 -10.01 -14.67 -2.29
N VAL A 65 -9.63 -13.39 -2.24
CA VAL A 65 -9.60 -12.52 -3.43
C VAL A 65 -8.46 -12.91 -4.37
N HIS A 66 -8.78 -13.21 -5.63
CA HIS A 66 -7.78 -13.63 -6.60
C HIS A 66 -7.10 -12.44 -7.31
N PRO A 67 -5.75 -12.41 -7.43
CA PRO A 67 -5.03 -11.30 -8.08
C PRO A 67 -5.41 -11.05 -9.55
N ARG A 68 -5.93 -12.09 -10.20
CA ARG A 68 -6.39 -12.04 -11.59
C ARG A 68 -7.62 -11.15 -11.76
N GLU A 69 -8.49 -11.08 -10.76
CA GLU A 69 -9.70 -10.24 -10.77
C GLU A 69 -9.36 -8.75 -10.77
N LEU A 70 -8.18 -8.41 -10.25
CA LEU A 70 -7.67 -7.04 -10.24
C LEU A 70 -6.78 -6.73 -11.44
N GLY A 71 -6.73 -7.60 -12.45
CA GLY A 71 -6.09 -7.31 -13.73
C GLY A 71 -4.60 -7.00 -13.60
N LEU A 72 -3.90 -7.80 -12.78
CA LEU A 72 -2.48 -7.68 -12.48
C LEU A 72 -1.63 -7.40 -13.73
N LEU A 73 -1.76 -8.20 -14.79
CA LEU A 73 -0.91 -8.07 -15.99
C LEU A 73 -1.05 -6.69 -16.65
N ALA A 74 -2.27 -6.16 -16.74
CA ALA A 74 -2.48 -4.82 -17.29
C ALA A 74 -1.88 -3.74 -16.38
N SER A 75 -1.99 -3.88 -15.07
CA SER A 75 -1.38 -2.95 -14.11
C SER A 75 0.15 -2.98 -14.17
N VAL A 76 0.73 -4.18 -14.34
CA VAL A 76 2.17 -4.37 -14.57
C VAL A 76 2.56 -3.64 -15.85
N GLU A 77 1.90 -3.88 -16.98
CA GLU A 77 2.18 -3.16 -18.23
C GLU A 77 2.16 -1.64 -18.07
N VAL A 78 1.17 -1.08 -17.36
CA VAL A 78 1.10 0.37 -17.11
C VAL A 78 2.28 0.85 -16.24
N MET A 79 2.59 0.14 -15.15
CA MET A 79 3.71 0.49 -14.27
C MET A 79 5.04 0.43 -15.03
N LEU A 80 5.20 -0.54 -15.92
CA LEU A 80 6.38 -0.71 -16.74
C LEU A 80 6.61 0.43 -17.73
N HIS A 81 5.54 1.03 -18.29
CA HIS A 81 5.66 2.20 -19.16
C HIS A 81 6.15 3.46 -18.44
N LYS A 82 6.11 3.48 -17.10
CA LYS A 82 6.55 4.60 -16.27
C LYS A 82 7.99 4.46 -15.77
N LEU A 83 8.61 3.29 -15.92
CA LEU A 83 9.97 3.05 -15.46
C LEU A 83 11.03 3.55 -16.45
N PRO A 84 12.21 3.99 -15.96
CA PRO A 84 13.39 4.18 -16.80
C PRO A 84 13.73 2.92 -17.61
N LYS A 85 14.18 3.10 -18.86
CA LYS A 85 14.40 1.99 -19.82
C LYS A 85 15.43 0.96 -19.33
N ASP A 86 16.45 1.40 -18.61
CA ASP A 86 17.48 0.58 -17.98
C ASP A 86 16.86 -0.37 -16.94
N ARG A 87 16.09 0.16 -16.00
CA ARG A 87 15.38 -0.63 -14.96
C ARG A 87 14.40 -1.62 -15.57
N TRP A 88 13.71 -1.22 -16.64
CA TRP A 88 12.85 -2.12 -17.40
C TRP A 88 13.62 -3.31 -17.98
N SER A 89 14.74 -3.04 -18.67
CA SER A 89 15.53 -4.08 -19.31
C SER A 89 16.11 -5.09 -18.32
N GLU A 90 16.42 -4.65 -17.10
CA GLU A 90 16.87 -5.53 -16.01
C GLU A 90 15.73 -6.41 -15.50
N PHE A 91 14.55 -5.84 -15.29
CA PHE A 91 13.37 -6.58 -14.87
C PHE A 91 12.94 -7.64 -15.91
N GLU A 92 12.96 -7.31 -17.20
CA GLU A 92 12.68 -8.27 -18.28
C GLU A 92 13.66 -9.45 -18.28
N LYS A 93 14.96 -9.20 -18.07
CA LYS A 93 15.98 -10.26 -18.01
C LYS A 93 15.73 -11.19 -16.83
N VAL A 94 15.35 -10.64 -15.67
CA VAL A 94 15.00 -11.46 -14.49
C VAL A 94 13.76 -12.30 -14.78
N LEU A 95 12.71 -11.72 -15.34
CA LEU A 95 11.51 -12.46 -15.72
C LEU A 95 11.80 -13.54 -16.75
N TYR A 96 12.67 -13.24 -17.72
CA TYR A 96 13.13 -14.22 -18.70
C TYR A 96 13.85 -15.38 -17.99
N LEU A 97 14.80 -15.11 -17.11
CA LEU A 97 15.51 -16.14 -16.34
C LEU A 97 14.53 -17.01 -15.54
N LEU A 98 13.59 -16.40 -14.82
CA LEU A 98 12.57 -17.12 -14.05
C LEU A 98 11.57 -17.90 -14.93
N SER A 99 11.42 -17.52 -16.20
CA SER A 99 10.64 -18.28 -17.18
C SER A 99 11.39 -19.51 -17.74
N THR A 100 12.67 -19.70 -17.38
CA THR A 100 13.50 -20.85 -17.77
C THR A 100 13.83 -21.72 -16.58
N GLY A 101 14.01 -23.03 -16.78
CA GLY A 101 14.27 -23.93 -15.65
C GLY A 101 15.61 -23.75 -14.95
N TRP A 102 16.67 -23.52 -15.72
CA TRP A 102 17.99 -23.27 -15.15
C TRP A 102 18.05 -21.89 -14.46
N GLY A 103 17.41 -20.86 -15.04
CA GLY A 103 17.38 -19.53 -14.46
C GLY A 103 16.63 -19.51 -13.14
N THR A 104 15.47 -20.18 -13.05
CA THR A 104 14.78 -20.39 -11.78
C THR A 104 15.67 -21.07 -10.75
N LYS A 105 16.30 -22.19 -11.10
CA LYS A 105 17.19 -22.94 -10.18
C LYS A 105 18.33 -22.08 -9.63
N VAL A 106 18.96 -21.27 -10.48
CA VAL A 106 20.08 -20.41 -10.09
C VAL A 106 19.62 -19.23 -9.24
N VAL A 107 18.52 -18.57 -9.62
CA VAL A 107 18.07 -17.34 -8.98
C VAL A 107 17.39 -17.61 -7.64
N THR A 108 16.57 -18.66 -7.55
CA THR A 108 15.74 -18.94 -6.36
C THR A 108 16.23 -20.14 -5.54
N ALA A 109 17.30 -20.81 -5.98
CA ALA A 109 17.74 -22.08 -5.41
C ALA A 109 16.61 -23.14 -5.32
N SER A 110 15.63 -23.09 -6.23
CA SER A 110 14.46 -23.99 -6.24
C SER A 110 14.85 -25.46 -6.19
N ALA A 111 14.04 -26.34 -5.60
CA ALA A 111 14.34 -27.78 -5.59
C ALA A 111 14.55 -28.35 -7.00
N ARG A 112 13.65 -27.99 -7.93
CA ARG A 112 13.65 -28.47 -9.32
C ARG A 112 14.14 -27.41 -10.31
N MET A 113 14.72 -27.89 -11.40
CA MET A 113 15.16 -27.08 -12.53
C MET A 113 14.07 -27.00 -13.61
N VAL A 114 12.98 -26.31 -13.29
CA VAL A 114 11.85 -26.06 -14.19
C VAL A 114 11.46 -24.58 -14.11
N PRO A 115 10.85 -24.00 -15.17
CA PRO A 115 10.37 -22.62 -15.11
C PRO A 115 9.54 -22.34 -13.86
N PHE A 116 9.64 -21.14 -13.31
CA PHE A 116 9.00 -20.78 -12.03
C PHE A 116 7.49 -21.06 -12.03
N HIS A 117 6.78 -20.72 -13.11
CA HIS A 117 5.35 -20.99 -13.26
C HIS A 117 4.97 -22.49 -13.34
N LYS A 118 5.95 -23.40 -13.45
CA LYS A 118 5.75 -24.86 -13.42
C LYS A 118 6.10 -25.49 -12.06
N LEU A 119 6.61 -24.71 -11.11
CA LEU A 119 6.76 -25.14 -9.72
C LEU A 119 5.37 -25.30 -9.08
N THR A 120 5.25 -26.21 -8.11
CA THR A 120 4.07 -26.31 -7.26
C THR A 120 3.95 -25.09 -6.33
N VAL A 121 2.82 -24.90 -5.66
CA VAL A 121 2.61 -23.75 -4.75
C VAL A 121 3.68 -23.71 -3.65
N SER A 122 3.85 -24.81 -2.92
CA SER A 122 4.89 -24.93 -1.88
C SER A 122 6.32 -24.72 -2.43
N GLU A 123 6.62 -25.25 -3.62
CA GLU A 123 7.93 -25.01 -4.25
C GLU A 123 8.16 -23.53 -4.64
N ARG A 124 7.09 -22.81 -5.00
CA ARG A 124 7.16 -21.37 -5.28
C ARG A 124 7.35 -20.57 -3.99
N GLU A 125 6.67 -20.94 -2.92
CA GLU A 125 6.82 -20.31 -1.59
C GLU A 125 8.26 -20.43 -1.11
N ASP A 126 8.83 -21.63 -1.16
CA ASP A 126 10.24 -21.88 -0.84
C ASP A 126 11.18 -21.08 -1.74
N ALA A 127 10.90 -21.04 -3.05
CA ALA A 127 11.70 -20.28 -4.00
C ALA A 127 11.69 -18.77 -3.68
N LEU A 128 10.53 -18.19 -3.36
CA LEU A 128 10.43 -16.78 -2.97
C LEU A 128 11.07 -16.52 -1.59
N ARG A 129 10.92 -17.46 -0.64
CA ARG A 129 11.58 -17.39 0.67
C ARG A 129 13.10 -17.43 0.54
N ASN A 130 13.64 -18.22 -0.39
CA ASN A 130 15.08 -18.24 -0.66
C ASN A 130 15.58 -16.91 -1.23
N LEU A 131 14.76 -16.19 -2.01
CA LEU A 131 15.11 -14.84 -2.47
C LEU A 131 15.27 -13.88 -1.29
N THR A 132 14.36 -13.92 -0.30
CA THR A 132 14.42 -13.03 0.86
C THR A 132 15.62 -13.30 1.75
N LEU A 133 16.01 -14.57 1.87
CA LEU A 133 17.13 -15.03 2.69
C LEU A 133 18.48 -15.02 1.95
N SER A 134 18.51 -14.64 0.69
CA SER A 134 19.73 -14.65 -0.11
C SER A 134 20.79 -13.72 0.48
N SER A 135 22.06 -14.12 0.43
CA SER A 135 23.18 -13.26 0.84
C SER A 135 23.41 -12.10 -0.13
N PHE A 136 22.95 -12.20 -1.39
CA PHE A 136 23.13 -11.17 -2.41
C PHE A 136 22.00 -10.14 -2.38
N ALA A 137 22.33 -8.88 -2.10
CA ALA A 137 21.36 -7.77 -2.03
C ALA A 137 20.52 -7.63 -3.31
N LYS A 138 21.13 -7.81 -4.48
CA LYS A 138 20.43 -7.77 -5.77
C LYS A 138 19.39 -8.88 -5.95
N VAL A 139 19.58 -10.02 -5.28
CA VAL A 139 18.61 -11.14 -5.34
C VAL A 139 17.48 -10.89 -4.34
N ARG A 140 17.80 -10.36 -3.14
CA ARG A 140 16.79 -9.94 -2.16
C ARG A 140 15.88 -8.83 -2.71
N SER A 141 16.45 -7.86 -3.42
CA SER A 141 15.68 -6.77 -4.01
C SER A 141 14.66 -7.26 -5.05
N LEU A 142 14.91 -8.38 -5.73
CA LEU A 142 13.92 -8.98 -6.65
C LEU A 142 12.62 -9.33 -5.94
N PHE A 143 12.71 -9.94 -4.75
CA PHE A 143 11.51 -10.23 -3.96
C PHE A 143 10.78 -8.95 -3.57
N GLN A 144 11.50 -7.89 -3.18
CA GLN A 144 10.88 -6.61 -2.83
C GLN A 144 10.15 -5.99 -4.01
N VAL A 145 10.73 -6.04 -5.22
CA VAL A 145 10.06 -5.58 -6.45
C VAL A 145 8.78 -6.36 -6.70
N PHE A 146 8.84 -7.69 -6.65
CA PHE A 146 7.65 -8.52 -6.88
C PHE A 146 6.58 -8.28 -5.83
N LYS A 147 6.95 -8.24 -4.54
CA LYS A 147 6.04 -7.95 -3.44
C LYS A 147 5.38 -6.58 -3.63
N ALA A 148 6.16 -5.52 -3.84
CA ALA A 148 5.63 -4.18 -4.03
C ALA A 148 4.67 -4.12 -5.23
N LEU A 149 5.09 -4.63 -6.39
CA LEU A 149 4.28 -4.67 -7.60
C LEU A 149 2.94 -5.37 -7.38
N VAL A 150 2.98 -6.54 -6.75
CA VAL A 150 1.80 -7.36 -6.48
C VAL A 150 0.90 -6.70 -5.45
N SER A 151 1.46 -6.16 -4.35
CA SER A 151 0.71 -5.42 -3.34
C SER A 151 0.04 -4.17 -3.93
N PHE A 152 0.72 -3.41 -4.78
CA PHE A 152 0.11 -2.28 -5.49
C PHE A 152 -1.07 -2.73 -6.36
N CYS A 153 -0.93 -3.85 -7.06
CA CYS A 153 -2.02 -4.33 -7.90
C CYS A 153 -3.22 -4.83 -7.08
N MET A 154 -2.98 -5.40 -5.90
CA MET A 154 -4.02 -5.87 -5.00
C MET A 154 -4.74 -4.75 -4.27
N PHE A 155 -4.00 -3.88 -3.59
CA PHE A 155 -4.60 -2.92 -2.65
C PHE A 155 -4.83 -1.56 -3.30
N ALA A 156 -3.99 -1.12 -4.23
CA ALA A 156 -4.04 0.24 -4.75
C ALA A 156 -5.01 0.44 -5.93
N LYS A 157 -5.58 -0.65 -6.47
CA LYS A 157 -6.49 -0.58 -7.60
C LYS A 157 -7.92 -0.37 -7.11
N THR A 158 -8.59 0.67 -7.60
CA THR A 158 -9.97 1.02 -7.20
C THR A 158 -11.04 0.12 -7.79
N ARG A 159 -10.77 -0.49 -8.96
CA ARG A 159 -11.74 -1.31 -9.69
C ARG A 159 -11.17 -2.61 -10.20
N SER A 160 -11.98 -3.67 -10.14
CA SER A 160 -11.70 -4.96 -10.75
C SER A 160 -11.77 -4.89 -12.28
N VAL A 161 -11.33 -5.97 -12.95
CA VAL A 161 -11.43 -6.11 -14.42
C VAL A 161 -12.88 -6.02 -14.93
N HIS A 162 -13.86 -6.28 -14.06
CA HIS A 162 -15.29 -6.20 -14.36
C HIS A 162 -15.90 -4.83 -14.03
N GLY A 163 -15.09 -3.85 -13.60
CA GLY A 163 -15.53 -2.49 -13.30
C GLY A 163 -16.20 -2.30 -11.94
N LYS A 164 -16.35 -3.36 -11.13
CA LYS A 164 -16.78 -3.27 -9.73
C LYS A 164 -15.70 -2.65 -8.87
N LEU A 165 -16.05 -2.12 -7.69
CA LEU A 165 -15.08 -1.67 -6.70
C LEU A 165 -14.15 -2.84 -6.33
N ASN A 166 -12.95 -2.53 -5.84
CA ASN A 166 -12.04 -3.55 -5.33
C ASN A 166 -12.73 -4.31 -4.17
N PRO A 167 -12.88 -5.64 -4.27
CA PRO A 167 -13.52 -6.44 -3.22
C PRO A 167 -12.78 -6.34 -1.88
N LEU A 168 -11.46 -6.11 -1.88
CA LEU A 168 -10.71 -5.89 -0.65
C LEU A 168 -11.12 -4.59 0.05
N TRP A 169 -11.47 -3.55 -0.69
CA TRP A 169 -11.87 -2.27 -0.09
C TRP A 169 -13.22 -2.40 0.60
N GLU A 170 -14.15 -3.16 0.01
CA GLU A 170 -15.45 -3.44 0.61
C GLU A 170 -15.29 -4.23 1.91
N ASN A 171 -14.54 -5.33 1.88
CA ASN A 171 -14.32 -6.19 3.06
C ASN A 171 -13.55 -5.50 4.18
N LEU A 172 -12.63 -4.58 3.84
CA LEU A 172 -11.86 -3.81 4.82
C LEU A 172 -12.57 -2.53 5.28
N HIS A 173 -13.81 -2.32 4.84
CA HIS A 173 -14.59 -1.11 5.07
C HIS A 173 -13.82 0.17 4.65
N TYR A 174 -12.93 0.05 3.67
CA TYR A 174 -12.10 1.16 3.19
C TYR A 174 -12.93 2.06 2.26
N PRO A 175 -13.23 3.31 2.66
CA PRO A 175 -14.22 4.13 1.98
C PRO A 175 -13.73 4.68 0.62
N GLY A 176 -12.43 4.63 0.35
CA GLY A 176 -11.80 4.99 -0.93
C GLY A 176 -11.84 6.48 -1.32
N ARG A 177 -12.85 7.25 -0.89
CA ARG A 177 -13.06 8.66 -1.25
C ARG A 177 -13.35 9.51 -0.02
N PRO A 178 -12.42 10.35 0.46
CA PRO A 178 -12.71 11.31 1.52
C PRO A 178 -13.63 12.44 1.01
N ALA A 179 -14.50 12.98 1.89
CA ALA A 179 -15.44 14.05 1.54
C ALA A 179 -14.78 15.44 1.51
N GLU A 180 -15.04 16.21 0.44
CA GLU A 180 -14.46 17.55 0.22
C GLU A 180 -15.05 18.63 1.16
N LYS A 181 -14.19 19.51 1.72
CA LYS A 181 -14.60 20.71 2.49
C LYS A 181 -14.24 22.00 1.75
N LYS A 182 -15.03 23.07 1.93
CA LYS A 182 -14.91 24.39 1.25
C LYS A 182 -13.55 25.09 1.49
N ARG A 183 -13.11 25.86 0.49
CA ARG A 183 -11.80 26.52 0.41
C ARG A 183 -11.71 27.85 1.16
N PRO A 184 -10.53 28.20 1.72
CA PRO A 184 -10.21 29.56 2.19
C PRO A 184 -9.73 30.50 1.05
N PRO A 185 -9.64 31.83 1.29
CA PRO A 185 -9.34 32.85 0.26
C PRO A 185 -7.89 32.88 -0.25
N ARG A 186 -7.65 33.68 -1.31
CA ARG A 186 -6.49 33.66 -2.23
C ARG A 186 -5.14 33.93 -1.57
N ILE A 187 -4.21 32.99 -1.74
CA ILE A 187 -2.78 33.06 -1.38
C ILE A 187 -1.98 32.58 -2.61
N LEU A 188 -0.84 33.20 -2.89
CA LEU A 188 0.10 32.70 -3.91
C LEU A 188 1.06 31.70 -3.26
N VAL A 189 1.07 30.46 -3.74
CA VAL A 189 1.97 29.39 -3.29
C VAL A 189 2.84 28.98 -4.48
N LEU A 190 4.15 28.93 -4.29
CA LEU A 190 5.10 28.36 -5.26
C LEU A 190 5.42 26.93 -4.82
N GLU A 191 5.08 25.97 -5.67
CA GLU A 191 5.25 24.53 -5.43
C GLU A 191 6.07 23.94 -6.59
N LYS A 192 7.02 23.03 -6.27
CA LYS A 192 7.85 22.33 -7.27
C LYS A 192 7.01 21.31 -8.04
N ALA A 193 6.04 20.69 -7.37
CA ALA A 193 5.13 19.72 -7.93
C ALA A 193 4.05 20.37 -8.81
N VAL A 194 3.41 19.56 -9.65
CA VAL A 194 2.24 19.98 -10.44
C VAL A 194 1.05 20.09 -9.49
N TYR A 195 0.29 21.18 -9.60
CA TYR A 195 -0.95 21.32 -8.84
C TYR A 195 -1.96 20.25 -9.28
N PHE A 196 -2.28 19.33 -8.39
CA PHE A 196 -3.39 18.38 -8.53
C PHE A 196 -4.58 18.86 -7.73
N HIS A 197 -5.65 19.20 -8.44
CA HIS A 197 -6.90 19.59 -7.81
C HIS A 197 -7.58 18.35 -7.22
N PRO A 198 -8.04 18.37 -5.95
CA PRO A 198 -8.66 17.18 -5.34
C PRO A 198 -9.87 16.62 -6.09
N ALA A 199 -10.63 17.47 -6.81
CA ALA A 199 -11.74 17.00 -7.65
C ALA A 199 -11.29 16.27 -8.93
N ASP A 200 -10.04 16.51 -9.37
CA ASP A 200 -9.42 15.84 -10.52
C ASP A 200 -8.63 14.60 -10.08
N ALA A 201 -8.54 14.37 -8.75
CA ALA A 201 -7.92 13.18 -8.22
C ALA A 201 -8.72 11.96 -8.71
N SER A 202 -8.00 11.05 -9.34
CA SER A 202 -8.58 9.79 -9.81
C SER A 202 -8.97 8.87 -8.65
N PHE A 203 -8.47 9.14 -7.43
CA PHE A 203 -8.53 8.27 -6.24
C PHE A 203 -8.02 6.85 -6.51
N ASN A 204 -7.35 6.66 -7.64
CA ASN A 204 -6.58 5.49 -7.95
C ASN A 204 -5.28 5.64 -7.18
N GLU A 205 -5.08 4.88 -6.12
CA GLU A 205 -3.90 5.00 -5.26
C GLU A 205 -2.62 4.82 -6.07
N LEU A 206 -2.56 3.91 -7.05
CA LEU A 206 -1.40 3.75 -7.92
C LEU A 206 -1.07 5.03 -8.70
N GLN A 207 -2.09 5.69 -9.23
CA GLN A 207 -1.94 7.01 -9.87
C GLN A 207 -1.57 8.07 -8.83
N GLY A 208 -2.15 7.99 -7.63
CA GLY A 208 -1.82 8.84 -6.49
C GLY A 208 -0.33 8.77 -6.12
N PHE A 209 0.27 7.59 -6.18
CA PHE A 209 1.71 7.43 -5.96
C PHE A 209 2.54 8.23 -6.95
N TRP A 210 2.14 8.22 -8.22
CA TRP A 210 2.81 8.98 -9.29
C TRP A 210 2.61 10.48 -9.17
N ASP A 211 1.43 10.90 -8.73
CA ASP A 211 1.04 12.30 -8.73
C ASP A 211 1.46 13.04 -7.44
N HIS A 212 1.60 12.34 -6.31
CA HIS A 212 1.73 12.97 -4.99
C HIS A 212 3.06 12.72 -4.27
N TYR A 213 3.85 11.71 -4.66
CA TYR A 213 5.16 11.44 -4.05
C TYR A 213 6.30 11.76 -5.00
N GLU A 214 7.39 12.32 -4.45
CA GLU A 214 8.59 12.55 -5.24
C GLU A 214 9.09 11.24 -5.88
N SER A 215 9.42 11.30 -7.17
CA SER A 215 9.83 10.14 -7.97
C SER A 215 8.86 8.95 -7.87
N ALA A 216 7.55 9.20 -7.71
CA ALA A 216 6.55 8.13 -7.62
C ALA A 216 6.77 7.15 -6.45
N ALA A 217 7.40 7.61 -5.36
CA ALA A 217 7.92 6.78 -4.28
C ALA A 217 9.02 5.76 -4.69
N LEU A 218 9.61 5.90 -5.88
CA LEU A 218 10.68 5.01 -6.36
C LEU A 218 12.08 5.42 -5.85
N LEU A 219 12.17 6.43 -4.99
CA LEU A 219 13.40 6.77 -4.28
C LEU A 219 13.60 5.75 -3.15
N THR A 220 14.52 4.83 -3.35
CA THR A 220 14.67 3.61 -2.55
C THR A 220 16.15 3.38 -2.21
N SER A 221 16.44 2.61 -1.15
CA SER A 221 17.79 2.11 -0.90
C SER A 221 18.23 1.18 -2.04
N GLU A 222 19.53 0.98 -2.23
CA GLU A 222 20.06 0.12 -3.31
C GLU A 222 19.51 -1.31 -3.28
N ASP A 223 19.16 -1.80 -2.09
CA ASP A 223 18.58 -3.13 -1.88
C ASP A 223 17.05 -3.13 -1.78
N LEU A 224 16.40 -1.98 -1.98
CA LEU A 224 14.95 -1.75 -1.86
C LEU A 224 14.38 -2.13 -0.48
N SER A 225 15.21 -2.24 0.56
CA SER A 225 14.76 -2.45 1.94
C SER A 225 14.04 -1.22 2.52
N MET A 226 14.36 -0.04 2.01
CA MET A 226 13.75 1.23 2.41
C MET A 226 13.20 1.95 1.18
N MET A 227 11.99 2.50 1.32
CA MET A 227 11.32 3.35 0.33
C MET A 227 11.06 4.72 0.95
N LEU A 228 11.51 5.79 0.30
CA LEU A 228 11.27 7.15 0.75
C LEU A 228 9.97 7.68 0.16
N LEU A 229 8.97 7.85 1.02
CA LEU A 229 7.73 8.55 0.72
C LEU A 229 7.87 10.03 1.05
N ALA A 230 8.53 10.79 0.17
CA ALA A 230 8.62 12.23 0.32
C ALA A 230 7.27 12.87 -0.09
N GLY A 231 6.42 13.09 0.92
CA GLY A 231 5.10 13.70 0.83
C GLY A 231 4.63 14.17 2.22
N SER A 232 3.50 14.86 2.30
CA SER A 232 2.98 15.37 3.58
C SER A 232 2.15 14.30 4.31
N ALA A 233 2.53 13.96 5.55
CA ALA A 233 1.69 13.27 6.52
C ALA A 233 1.53 14.16 7.76
N SER A 234 0.34 14.19 8.36
CA SER A 234 0.08 15.01 9.56
C SER A 234 -0.35 14.10 10.70
N LEU A 235 0.55 13.92 11.68
CA LEU A 235 0.25 13.33 12.98
C LEU A 235 0.60 14.36 14.07
N PRO A 236 -0.18 14.44 15.16
CA PRO A 236 0.17 15.32 16.27
C PRO A 236 1.49 14.87 16.91
N PRO A 237 2.40 15.78 17.24
CA PRO A 237 3.64 15.42 17.92
C PRO A 237 3.36 14.93 19.36
N PRO A 238 4.07 13.92 19.87
CA PRO A 238 3.92 13.46 21.25
C PRO A 238 4.17 14.57 22.27
N HIS A 239 3.48 14.52 23.41
CA HIS A 239 3.60 15.52 24.48
C HIS A 239 5.03 15.61 25.05
N GLU A 240 5.71 14.47 25.17
CA GLU A 240 7.10 14.37 25.64
C GLU A 240 8.06 15.13 24.73
N LEU A 241 7.87 15.00 23.41
CA LEU A 241 8.68 15.70 22.42
C LEU A 241 8.45 17.21 22.48
N CYS A 242 7.19 17.64 22.62
CA CYS A 242 6.85 19.06 22.81
C CYS A 242 7.46 19.62 24.10
N HIS A 243 7.50 18.81 25.17
CA HIS A 243 8.13 19.17 26.43
C HIS A 243 9.65 19.36 26.25
N GLU A 244 10.31 18.38 25.63
CA GLU A 244 11.75 18.43 25.33
C GLU A 244 12.11 19.67 24.49
N TRP A 245 11.34 19.97 23.43
CA TRP A 245 11.56 21.15 22.59
C TRP A 245 11.43 22.45 23.39
N ALA A 246 10.46 22.53 24.29
CA ALA A 246 10.28 23.72 25.10
C ALA A 246 11.35 23.89 26.18
N THR A 247 11.81 22.80 26.82
CA THR A 247 12.76 22.89 27.95
C THR A 247 14.22 22.78 27.54
N THR A 248 14.55 21.84 26.66
CA THR A 248 15.94 21.52 26.27
C THR A 248 16.42 22.43 25.15
N TYR A 249 15.54 22.73 24.18
CA TYR A 249 15.88 23.58 23.02
C TYR A 249 15.35 25.00 23.13
N ASN A 250 14.73 25.35 24.27
CA ASN A 250 14.23 26.69 24.58
C ASN A 250 13.22 27.23 23.54
N LEU A 251 12.31 26.36 23.08
CA LEU A 251 11.24 26.69 22.14
C LEU A 251 9.87 26.67 22.87
N PRO A 252 9.55 27.66 23.71
CA PRO A 252 8.38 27.62 24.60
C PRO A 252 7.04 27.56 23.86
N TYR A 253 7.01 27.94 22.58
CA TYR A 253 5.81 27.88 21.74
C TYR A 253 5.18 26.48 21.70
N PHE A 254 5.98 25.40 21.74
CA PHE A 254 5.47 24.02 21.70
C PHE A 254 4.68 23.60 22.96
N LYS A 255 4.82 24.34 24.07
CA LYS A 255 3.98 24.18 25.27
C LYS A 255 2.87 25.22 25.37
N SER A 256 2.73 26.11 24.39
CA SER A 256 1.71 27.16 24.41
C SER A 256 0.33 26.61 24.02
N GLN A 257 -0.71 27.23 24.57
CA GLN A 257 -2.09 26.91 24.18
C GLN A 257 -2.32 27.15 22.67
N ALA A 258 -1.70 28.18 22.10
CA ALA A 258 -1.82 28.48 20.67
C ALA A 258 -1.28 27.36 19.77
N PHE A 259 -0.23 26.67 20.18
CA PHE A 259 0.28 25.50 19.46
C PHE A 259 -0.68 24.31 19.58
N GLN A 260 -1.21 24.05 20.78
CA GLN A 260 -2.20 22.99 21.01
C GLN A 260 -3.48 23.23 20.19
N ASP A 261 -3.97 24.46 20.15
CA ASP A 261 -5.14 24.86 19.36
C ASP A 261 -4.88 24.68 17.86
N ALA A 262 -3.67 25.01 17.38
CA ALA A 262 -3.28 24.83 15.98
C ALA A 262 -3.22 23.35 15.58
N ILE A 263 -2.61 22.49 16.40
CA ILE A 263 -2.57 21.05 16.17
C ILE A 263 -3.98 20.46 16.20
N SER A 264 -4.79 20.84 17.20
CA SER A 264 -6.19 20.41 17.29
C SER A 264 -6.98 20.81 16.04
N ALA A 265 -6.87 22.06 15.58
CA ALA A 265 -7.55 22.53 14.38
C ALA A 265 -7.14 21.77 13.11
N VAL A 266 -5.84 21.47 12.93
CA VAL A 266 -5.34 20.69 11.80
C VAL A 266 -5.84 19.25 11.86
N CYS A 267 -5.73 18.58 13.01
CA CYS A 267 -6.17 17.20 13.19
C CYS A 267 -7.69 17.03 13.05
N THR A 268 -8.48 17.95 13.60
CA THR A 268 -9.95 17.99 13.40
C THR A 268 -10.29 18.23 11.94
N ARG A 269 -9.56 19.10 11.23
CA ARG A 269 -9.77 19.31 9.79
C ARG A 269 -9.44 18.05 8.99
N ALA A 270 -8.37 17.36 9.35
CA ALA A 270 -7.92 16.11 8.74
C ALA A 270 -8.80 14.89 9.09
N GLY A 271 -9.75 15.02 10.03
CA GLY A 271 -10.64 13.94 10.43
C GLY A 271 -10.03 12.94 11.43
N LEU A 272 -8.90 13.27 12.05
CA LEU A 272 -8.21 12.40 13.02
C LEU A 272 -8.89 12.36 14.39
N PHE A 273 -9.74 13.34 14.68
CA PHE A 273 -10.56 13.41 15.88
C PHE A 273 -12.01 13.52 15.44
N GLU A 274 -12.73 12.40 15.38
CA GLU A 274 -14.19 12.44 15.22
C GLU A 274 -14.84 12.99 16.49
N LEU A 275 -15.78 13.93 16.30
CA LEU A 275 -16.69 14.33 17.37
C LEU A 275 -17.74 13.21 17.53
N PRO A 276 -18.12 12.84 18.76
CA PRO A 276 -19.24 11.94 18.96
C PRO A 276 -20.48 12.51 18.26
N SER A 277 -21.12 11.65 17.47
CA SER A 277 -22.32 11.96 16.68
C SER A 277 -23.52 12.24 17.59
N SER A 278 -23.58 13.43 18.20
CA SER A 278 -24.83 13.97 18.75
C SER A 278 -24.72 15.47 19.05
N THR A 279 -24.60 16.34 18.04
CA THR A 279 -25.08 17.74 18.16
C THR A 279 -25.36 18.38 16.80
N TYR A 280 -26.36 17.88 16.07
CA TYR A 280 -27.10 18.75 15.15
C TYR A 280 -28.09 19.59 15.97
N MET A 281 -27.60 20.62 16.67
CA MET A 281 -28.46 21.71 17.15
C MET A 281 -28.03 23.02 16.51
N LEU A 282 -28.81 23.40 15.50
CA LEU A 282 -29.19 24.76 15.10
C LEU A 282 -28.46 25.90 15.86
N ARG A 283 -27.43 26.48 15.23
CA ARG A 283 -27.16 27.91 15.42
C ARG A 283 -27.69 28.68 14.22
N ARG A 284 -28.81 29.38 14.42
CA ARG A 284 -29.21 30.50 13.55
C ARG A 284 -28.17 31.62 13.65
N PRO A 285 -27.90 32.37 12.58
CA PRO A 285 -27.01 33.53 12.62
C PRO A 285 -27.69 34.70 13.37
N PRO A 286 -26.94 35.51 14.13
CA PRO A 286 -27.47 36.72 14.74
C PRO A 286 -27.66 37.83 13.70
N ILE A 287 -28.75 38.58 13.87
CA ILE A 287 -28.89 39.98 13.42
C ILE A 287 -28.29 40.85 14.52
#